data_AF-A0A9Q2XQE2-F1
#
_entry.id   AF-A0A9Q2XQE2-F1
#
_cell.length_a   1.000
_cell.length_b   1.000
_cell.length_c   1.000
_cell.angle_alpha   90.00
_cell.angle_beta   90.00
_cell.angle_gamma   90.00
#
_symmetry.space_group_name_H-M   'P 1'
#
loop_
_entity.id
_entity.type
_entity.pdbx_description
1 polymer ?
#
loop_
_entity_poly.entity_id
_entity_poly.type
_entity_poly.pdbx_seq_one_letter_code
_entity_poly.pdbx_strand_id
1 'polypeptide(L)'
;MSEIQSVSPDGRYRIDAEPWEAGPSQWVYPPQIIDTRSGQCVFAFQDPRWSMDRAVWVSDTLVELTLRKYPGQHTGEGIRARIDCAAKPPLQVAFIG
;
A
#
# COMPACT_ATOMS: atom_id res chain seq x y z
N MET A 1 -7.25 -12.43 7.70
CA MET A 1 -7.70 -12.78 6.33
C MET A 1 -7.33 -11.61 5.45
N SER A 2 -6.68 -11.87 4.32
CA SER A 2 -6.26 -10.80 3.40
C SER A 2 -7.43 -10.36 2.52
N GLU A 3 -7.58 -9.05 2.35
CA GLU A 3 -8.59 -8.39 1.54
C GLU A 3 -7.94 -7.69 0.35
N ILE A 4 -8.49 -7.90 -0.85
CA ILE A 4 -8.03 -7.20 -2.06
C ILE A 4 -8.53 -5.76 -2.00
N GLN A 5 -7.59 -4.81 -1.98
CA GLN A 5 -7.87 -3.38 -1.92
C GLN A 5 -7.89 -2.73 -3.30
N SER A 6 -7.04 -3.20 -4.22
CA SER A 6 -6.95 -2.65 -5.58
C SER A 6 -6.21 -3.62 -6.51
N VAL A 7 -6.44 -3.48 -7.82
CA VAL A 7 -5.78 -4.26 -8.87
C VAL A 7 -5.29 -3.31 -9.94
N SER A 8 -4.06 -3.53 -10.41
CA SER A 8 -3.48 -2.81 -11.57
C SER A 8 -4.34 -2.98 -12.83
N PRO A 9 -4.29 -2.03 -13.79
CA PRO A 9 -5.11 -2.08 -15.00
C PRO A 9 -4.96 -3.38 -15.82
N ASP A 10 -3.74 -3.94 -15.88
CA ASP A 10 -3.46 -5.20 -16.59
C ASP A 10 -3.69 -6.47 -15.73
N GLY A 11 -4.05 -6.30 -14.45
CA GLY A 11 -4.28 -7.40 -13.52
C GLY A 11 -3.02 -8.05 -12.95
N ARG A 12 -1.82 -7.61 -13.33
CA ARG A 12 -0.56 -8.25 -12.93
C ARG A 12 -0.21 -7.99 -11.47
N TYR A 13 -0.48 -6.79 -10.98
CA TYR A 13 -0.23 -6.44 -9.59
C TYR A 13 -1.54 -6.24 -8.84
N ARG A 14 -1.55 -6.71 -7.60
CA ARG A 14 -2.68 -6.60 -6.70
C ARG A 14 -2.22 -6.06 -5.36
N ILE A 15 -3.01 -5.16 -4.79
CA ILE A 15 -2.79 -4.65 -3.44
C ILE A 15 -3.72 -5.40 -2.52
N ASP A 16 -3.10 -6.10 -1.58
CA ASP A 16 -3.74 -6.84 -0.53
C ASP A 16 -3.51 -6.09 0.80
N ALA A 17 -4.44 -6.20 1.73
CA ALA A 17 -4.24 -5.78 3.11
C ALA A 17 -4.74 -6.87 4.05
N GLU A 18 -4.02 -7.12 5.13
CA GLU A 18 -4.55 -7.90 6.25
C GLU A 18 -4.89 -6.92 7.39
N PRO A 19 -6.17 -6.50 7.50
CA PRO A 19 -6.54 -5.49 8.47
C PRO A 19 -6.40 -6.02 9.90
N TRP A 20 -5.96 -5.17 10.81
CA TRP A 20 -5.90 -5.47 12.23
C TRP A 20 -6.46 -4.33 13.07
N GLU A 21 -7.12 -4.70 14.17
CA GLU A 21 -7.72 -3.73 15.10
C GLU A 21 -6.65 -3.23 16.08
N ALA A 22 -6.38 -1.93 16.02
CA ALA A 22 -5.34 -1.27 16.80
C ALA A 22 -5.85 -0.60 18.08
N GLY A 23 -7.17 -0.48 18.20
CA GLY A 23 -7.92 0.09 19.32
C GLY A 23 -9.41 0.13 18.99
N PRO A 24 -10.28 0.58 19.92
CA PRO A 24 -11.73 0.57 19.72
C PRO A 24 -12.14 1.27 18.42
N SER A 25 -12.67 0.50 17.47
CA SER A 25 -13.07 0.98 16.13
C SER A 25 -11.94 1.62 15.31
N GLN A 26 -10.68 1.35 15.64
CA GLN A 26 -9.50 1.82 14.91
C GLN A 26 -8.84 0.65 14.19
N TRP A 27 -8.96 0.66 12.86
CA TRP A 27 -8.41 -0.38 12.01
C TRP A 27 -7.21 0.14 11.22
N VAL A 28 -6.20 -0.71 11.05
CA VAL A 28 -5.02 -0.44 10.24
C VAL A 28 -5.03 -1.42 9.07
N TYR A 29 -4.85 -0.88 7.86
CA TYR A 29 -4.84 -1.62 6.60
C TYR A 29 -3.44 -1.60 5.99
N PRO A 30 -2.51 -2.46 6.44
CA PRO A 30 -1.15 -2.49 5.94
C PRO A 30 -1.10 -3.01 4.50
N PRO A 31 -0.65 -2.21 3.52
CA PRO A 31 -0.66 -2.63 2.13
C PRO A 31 0.51 -3.58 1.83
N GLN A 32 0.20 -4.62 1.07
CA GLN A 32 1.15 -5.52 0.43
C GLN A 32 0.85 -5.54 -1.07
N ILE A 33 1.87 -5.42 -1.91
CA ILE A 33 1.72 -5.52 -3.36
C ILE A 33 2.22 -6.90 -3.80
N ILE A 34 1.35 -7.66 -4.45
CA ILE A 34 1.60 -9.01 -4.93
C ILE A 34 1.66 -9.00 -6.45
N ASP A 35 2.71 -9.59 -7.04
CA ASP A 35 2.72 -9.96 -8.47
C ASP A 35 1.88 -11.23 -8.62
N THR A 36 0.71 -11.12 -9.28
CA THR A 36 -0.27 -12.20 -9.42
C THR A 36 0.22 -13.34 -10.31
N ARG A 37 1.24 -13.11 -11.15
CA ARG A 37 1.81 -14.16 -12.01
C ARG A 37 2.74 -15.08 -11.22
N SER A 38 3.50 -14.53 -10.28
CA SER A 38 4.48 -15.28 -9.48
C SER A 38 3.99 -15.61 -8.07
N GLY A 39 2.94 -14.94 -7.60
CA GLY A 39 2.48 -14.99 -6.21
C GLY A 39 3.42 -14.30 -5.22
N GLN A 40 4.44 -13.58 -5.69
CA GLN A 40 5.43 -12.95 -4.81
C GLN A 40 4.96 -11.59 -4.31
N CYS A 41 5.22 -11.33 -3.03
CA CYS A 41 5.14 -9.98 -2.48
C CYS A 41 6.32 -9.16 -3.01
N VAL A 42 6.02 -8.17 -3.85
CA VAL A 42 7.03 -7.26 -4.41
C VAL A 42 7.26 -6.06 -3.51
N PHE A 43 6.27 -5.65 -2.72
CA PHE A 43 6.40 -4.54 -1.78
C PHE A 43 5.55 -4.76 -0.54
N ALA A 44 6.14 -4.52 0.63
CA ALA A 44 5.44 -4.40 1.91
C ALA A 44 6.22 -3.46 2.82
N PHE A 45 5.51 -2.69 3.64
CA PHE A 45 6.16 -1.93 4.71
C PHE A 45 6.65 -2.88 5.81
N GLN A 46 7.87 -2.69 6.30
CA GLN A 46 8.38 -3.43 7.46
C GLN A 46 7.60 -3.08 8.74
N ASP A 47 7.14 -1.84 8.85
CA ASP A 47 6.33 -1.36 9.97
C ASP A 47 4.84 -1.56 9.64
N PRO A 48 4.14 -2.51 10.28
CA PRO A 48 2.74 -2.85 9.97
C PRO A 48 1.74 -1.77 10.41
N ARG A 49 2.23 -0.66 10.98
CA ARG A 49 1.40 0.46 11.42
C ARG A 49 1.12 1.48 10.33
N TRP A 50 1.67 1.30 9.13
CA TRP A 50 1.27 2.08 7.96
C TRP A 50 -0.06 1.56 7.46
N SER A 51 -1.12 2.37 7.59
CA SER A 51 -2.42 2.11 6.99
C SER A 51 -2.51 2.78 5.63
N MET A 52 -3.03 2.07 4.64
CA MET A 52 -3.40 2.64 3.35
C MET A 52 -4.81 3.21 3.41
N ASP A 53 -4.94 4.46 2.94
CA ASP A 53 -6.25 5.13 2.77
C ASP A 53 -6.72 5.07 1.33
N ARG A 54 -5.79 5.14 0.37
CA ARG A 54 -6.09 5.16 -1.06
C ARG A 54 -4.95 4.58 -1.89
N ALA A 55 -5.32 3.88 -2.97
CA ALA A 55 -4.41 3.49 -4.04
C ALA A 55 -4.91 4.05 -5.38
N VAL A 56 -4.00 4.61 -6.18
CA VAL A 56 -4.27 5.05 -7.55
C VAL A 56 -3.19 4.51 -8.47
N TRP A 57 -3.58 3.63 -9.39
CA TRP A 57 -2.69 3.16 -10.44
C TRP A 57 -2.48 4.25 -11.48
N VAL A 58 -1.22 4.65 -11.67
CA VAL A 58 -0.80 5.64 -12.67
C VAL A 58 -0.47 4.94 -14.00
N SER A 59 -0.04 3.68 -13.93
CA SER A 59 0.18 2.78 -15.07
C SER A 59 -0.01 1.33 -14.62
N ASP A 60 0.26 0.37 -15.51
CA ASP A 60 0.24 -1.06 -15.20
C ASP A 60 1.20 -1.45 -14.07
N THR A 61 2.28 -0.69 -13.84
CA THR A 61 3.33 -1.02 -12.86
C THR A 61 3.50 0.00 -11.75
N LEU A 62 3.00 1.22 -11.93
CA LEU A 62 3.19 2.34 -11.00
C LEU A 62 1.90 2.63 -10.23
N VAL A 63 1.98 2.55 -8.90
CA VAL A 63 0.87 2.96 -8.02
C VAL A 63 1.30 4.10 -7.10
N GLU A 64 0.40 5.07 -6.90
CA GLU A 64 0.48 6.07 -5.84
C GLU A 64 -0.41 5.66 -4.66
N LEU A 65 0.19 5.48 -3.48
CA LEU A 65 -0.49 5.18 -2.24
C LEU A 65 -0.59 6.42 -1.37
N THR A 66 -1.76 6.68 -0.80
CA THR A 66 -1.95 7.61 0.33
C THR A 66 -1.98 6.80 1.62
N LEU A 67 -1.12 7.15 2.58
CA LEU A 67 -0.86 6.35 3.77
C LEU A 67 -0.90 7.21 5.03
N ARG A 68 -1.32 6.62 6.14
CA ARG A 68 -1.20 7.20 7.49
C ARG A 68 -0.50 6.23 8.42
N LYS A 69 0.29 6.76 9.37
CA LYS A 69 0.97 5.93 10.38
C LYS A 69 0.18 5.90 11.68
N TYR A 70 0.00 4.71 12.24
CA TYR A 70 -0.56 4.49 13.57
C TYR A 70 0.55 4.27 14.63
N PRO A 71 0.33 4.64 15.91
CA PRO A 71 -0.52 5.75 16.30
C PRO A 71 0.05 7.05 15.71
N GLY A 72 -0.81 7.96 15.25
CA GLY A 72 -0.34 9.15 14.55
C GLY A 72 -1.47 10.02 14.03
N GLN A 73 -1.08 11.15 13.43
CA GLN A 73 -1.96 12.29 13.20
C GLN A 73 -3.13 11.97 12.26
N HIS A 74 -4.34 12.07 12.82
CA HIS A 74 -5.60 12.24 12.09
C HIS A 74 -5.74 13.66 11.47
N THR A 75 -4.68 14.48 11.46
CA THR A 75 -4.73 15.92 11.16
C THR A 75 -4.58 16.29 9.67
N GLY A 76 -4.65 15.33 8.75
CA GLY A 76 -5.19 15.62 7.41
C GLY A 76 -4.29 15.40 6.20
N GLU A 77 -2.98 15.18 6.36
CA GLU A 77 -2.11 14.88 5.21
C GLU A 77 -1.37 13.56 5.45
N GLY A 78 -1.95 12.48 4.94
CA GLY A 78 -1.23 11.22 4.81
C GLY A 78 -0.01 11.38 3.91
N ILE A 79 1.02 10.55 4.09
CA ILE A 79 2.15 10.54 3.16
C ILE A 79 1.73 9.94 1.83
N ARG A 80 2.37 10.37 0.74
CA ARG A 80 2.22 9.74 -0.57
C ARG A 80 3.47 8.95 -0.92
N ALA A 81 3.28 7.70 -1.31
CA ALA A 81 4.35 6.83 -1.79
C ALA A 81 4.05 6.40 -3.23
N ARG A 82 5.00 6.61 -4.14
CA ARG A 82 4.95 6.01 -5.48
C ARG A 82 5.80 4.76 -5.50
N ILE A 83 5.21 3.66 -5.96
CA ILE A 83 5.84 2.35 -6.00
C ILE A 83 5.82 1.84 -7.43
N ASP A 84 7.00 1.72 -8.03
CA ASP A 84 7.17 1.00 -9.29
C ASP A 84 7.39 -0.49 -9.00
N CYS A 85 6.37 -1.29 -9.28
CA CYS A 85 6.32 -2.72 -8.99
C CYS A 85 7.22 -3.55 -9.90
N ALA A 86 7.74 -2.96 -11.00
CA ALA A 86 8.66 -3.63 -11.92
C ALA A 86 10.14 -3.38 -11.57
N ALA A 87 10.44 -2.38 -10.73
CA ALA A 87 11.80 -2.04 -10.32
C ALA A 87 12.38 -3.05 -9.29
N LYS A 88 13.72 -3.18 -9.25
CA LYS A 88 14.44 -4.06 -8.32
C LYS A 88 15.59 -3.30 -7.61
N PRO A 89 15.50 -3.04 -6.28
CA PRO A 89 14.28 -3.15 -5.46
C PRO A 89 13.19 -2.19 -5.99
N PRO A 90 11.91 -2.41 -5.65
CA PRO A 90 10.84 -1.49 -6.03
C PRO A 90 11.23 -0.09 -5.56
N LEU A 91 11.31 0.86 -6.49
CA LEU A 91 11.74 2.20 -6.15
C LEU A 91 10.59 2.89 -5.40
N GLN A 92 10.79 3.16 -4.11
CA GLN A 92 9.87 3.96 -3.32
C GLN A 92 10.27 5.42 -3.44
N VAL A 93 9.57 6.18 -4.28
CA VAL A 93 9.77 7.64 -4.28
C VAL A 93 8.76 8.25 -3.30
N ALA A 94 9.25 8.60 -2.12
CA ALA A 94 8.50 9.40 -1.17
C ALA A 94 8.58 10.87 -1.63
N PHE A 95 7.45 11.48 -1.94
CA PHE A 95 7.35 12.93 -2.11
C PHE A 95 6.55 13.48 -0.92
N ILE A 96 7.15 14.49 -0.30
CA ILE A 96 6.67 15.17 0.91
C ILE A 96 5.58 16.17 0.49
N GLY A 97 4.47 16.19 1.22
CA GLY A 97 3.56 17.34 1.28
C GLY A 97 4.12 18.37 2.26
#